data_AF-A0A7S0TTD9-F1
#
_entry.id   AF-A0A7S0TTD9-F1
#
_cell.length_a   1.000
_cell.length_b   1.000
_cell.length_c   1.000
_cell.angle_alpha   90.00
_cell.angle_beta   90.00
_cell.angle_gamma   90.00
#
_symmetry.space_group_name_H-M   'P 1'
#
loop_
_entity.id
_entity.type
_entity.pdbx_description
1 polymer ?
#
loop_
_entity_poly.entity_id
_entity_poly.type
_entity_poly.pdbx_seq_one_letter_code
_entity_poly.pdbx_strand_id
1 'polypeptide(L)'
;NMQNFWNLCLLLLVVVAVVDAQQCATTGGCILNTPNNANVPSDPYVVSDVTEDDTCTPFNKFLRVYGLLLVSDPSGQNLPENTLKWIAHAVTELFPASASDVDLQKKVIEAMYRYRAALPVFQSNVMSSGPLDTKLSMCDIITIGGENRGNPDGQIMEVYEHIIHAVTDVGLHHALPSDWGVVTGTRIHAAMREAVDKGVYSAADYASIPDEGERTRVEIQEFAYWALSTVQGMHSLFFKGSAAPEWTLTAAAEVKSQLPVFWELHERTTAKILGVISTATLTQVGKLQGTEADPEAAQWPILAVGRGDVSGDPLGNSDSPCLALGTTNGDCNIVTAG
;
A
#
# COMPACT_ATOMS: atom_id res chain seq x y z
N ASN A 1 31.14 68.13 6.00
CA ASN A 1 30.87 68.02 7.44
C ASN A 1 30.33 66.64 7.71
N MET A 2 31.19 65.66 8.05
CA MET A 2 31.70 65.42 9.41
C MET A 2 30.54 65.40 10.41
N GLN A 3 30.16 64.21 10.88
CA GLN A 3 30.49 63.71 12.23
C GLN A 3 29.72 64.51 13.30
N ASN A 4 29.04 63.96 14.31
CA ASN A 4 29.05 62.66 14.94
C ASN A 4 28.06 62.83 16.13
N PHE A 5 27.18 61.87 16.39
CA PHE A 5 27.16 61.06 17.62
C PHE A 5 25.87 61.32 18.39
N TRP A 6 25.10 60.27 18.62
CA TRP A 6 24.83 59.71 19.95
C TRP A 6 24.35 58.28 19.77
N ASN A 7 25.28 57.35 19.97
CA ASN A 7 25.05 55.94 20.24
C ASN A 7 24.34 55.78 21.60
N LEU A 8 23.49 54.76 21.80
CA LEU A 8 23.92 53.43 22.28
C LEU A 8 22.70 52.55 22.67
N CYS A 9 22.80 51.27 22.32
CA CYS A 9 22.18 50.09 22.95
C CYS A 9 20.67 49.82 22.74
N LEU A 10 20.35 48.84 21.88
CA LEU A 10 20.02 47.49 22.39
C LEU A 10 20.02 46.44 21.28
N LEU A 11 20.84 45.41 21.51
CA LEU A 11 20.73 43.99 21.14
C LEU A 11 20.37 43.55 19.70
N LEU A 12 21.32 42.78 19.16
CA LEU A 12 21.15 41.57 18.34
C LEU A 12 19.71 41.06 18.24
N LEU A 13 19.23 40.97 17.00
CA LEU A 13 18.41 39.84 16.55
C LEU A 13 18.68 39.65 15.07
N VAL A 14 19.73 38.85 14.80
CA VAL A 14 19.84 38.08 13.58
C VAL A 14 18.67 37.09 13.62
N VAL A 15 17.53 37.47 13.04
CA VAL A 15 16.47 36.51 12.75
C VAL A 15 16.82 35.90 11.39
N VAL A 16 17.71 34.92 11.43
CA VAL A 16 17.68 33.85 10.44
C VAL A 16 16.41 33.08 10.74
N ALA A 17 15.31 33.48 10.10
CA ALA A 17 14.15 32.61 9.99
C ALA A 17 14.44 31.61 8.87
N VAL A 18 15.29 30.62 9.17
CA VAL A 18 15.18 29.33 8.49
C VAL A 18 14.01 28.65 9.19
N VAL A 19 12.80 28.91 8.68
CA VAL A 19 11.69 28.01 8.94
C VAL A 19 11.87 26.88 7.94
N ASP A 20 12.72 25.91 8.30
CA ASP A 20 12.69 24.60 7.65
C ASP A 20 11.40 23.94 8.13
N ALA A 21 10.30 24.26 7.44
CA ALA A 21 9.16 23.36 7.39
C ALA A 21 9.66 22.17 6.57
N GLN A 22 10.22 21.16 7.25
CA GLN A 22 10.63 19.93 6.63
C GLN A 22 9.38 19.24 6.11
N GLN A 23 9.03 19.56 4.86
CA GLN A 23 7.99 18.90 4.09
C GLN A 23 8.29 17.42 4.20
N CYS A 24 7.33 16.62 4.69
CA CYS A 24 7.47 15.18 4.73
C CYS A 24 7.79 14.72 3.31
N ALA A 25 9.07 14.46 3.02
CA ALA A 25 9.48 14.08 1.68
C ALA A 25 8.80 12.74 1.39
N THR A 26 7.87 12.73 0.45
CA THR A 26 7.22 11.52 -0.03
C THR A 26 7.86 11.09 -1.35
N THR A 27 8.08 9.79 -1.52
CA THR A 27 8.40 9.26 -2.83
C THR A 27 7.11 9.13 -3.65
N GLY A 28 7.11 9.71 -4.84
CA GLY A 28 5.99 9.66 -5.80
C GLY A 28 4.65 10.11 -5.23
N GLY A 29 4.65 11.11 -4.35
CA GLY A 29 3.45 11.77 -3.83
C GLY A 29 2.75 11.08 -2.65
N CYS A 30 3.06 9.82 -2.35
CA CYS A 30 2.29 9.04 -1.37
C CYS A 30 3.12 8.16 -0.41
N ILE A 31 4.39 7.86 -0.71
CA ILE A 31 5.20 6.93 0.10
C ILE A 31 6.03 7.73 1.09
N LEU A 32 5.83 7.51 2.39
CA LEU A 32 6.62 8.19 3.42
C LEU A 32 8.10 7.74 3.35
N ASN A 33 9.02 8.70 3.41
CA ASN A 33 10.46 8.42 3.46
C ASN A 33 11.04 8.39 4.88
N THR A 34 10.25 8.73 5.90
CA THR A 34 10.70 8.73 7.30
C THR A 34 10.10 7.54 8.05
N PRO A 35 10.93 6.63 8.60
CA PRO A 35 10.43 5.49 9.35
C PRO A 35 9.94 5.91 10.74
N ASN A 36 8.85 5.29 11.19
CA ASN A 36 8.40 5.30 12.57
C ASN A 36 8.62 3.91 13.20
N ASN A 37 9.61 3.82 14.10
CA ASN A 37 9.94 2.55 14.77
C ASN A 37 9.12 2.30 16.05
N ALA A 38 8.25 3.23 16.48
CA ALA A 38 7.57 3.15 17.77
C ALA A 38 6.58 1.96 17.88
N ASN A 39 6.03 1.48 16.76
CA ASN A 39 4.96 0.47 16.75
C ASN A 39 5.26 -0.74 15.87
N VAL A 40 6.53 -1.09 15.71
CA VAL A 40 6.88 -2.36 15.05
C VAL A 40 6.81 -3.46 16.12
N PRO A 41 5.85 -4.40 16.05
CA PRO A 41 5.74 -5.46 17.05
C PRO A 41 6.95 -6.41 16.98
N SER A 42 7.29 -7.06 18.09
CA SER A 42 8.39 -8.06 18.12
C SER A 42 8.14 -9.23 17.17
N ASP A 43 6.87 -9.63 17.08
CA ASP A 43 6.34 -10.53 16.07
C ASP A 43 5.41 -9.73 15.15
N PRO A 44 5.83 -9.37 13.92
CA PRO A 44 5.06 -8.47 13.08
C PRO A 44 3.91 -9.17 12.34
N TYR A 45 3.72 -10.48 12.52
CA TYR A 45 2.64 -11.26 11.91
C TYR A 45 1.30 -11.13 12.67
N VAL A 46 0.94 -9.90 13.06
CA VAL A 46 -0.27 -9.60 13.84
C VAL A 46 -1.47 -9.32 12.93
N VAL A 47 -2.65 -9.84 13.30
CA VAL A 47 -3.93 -9.42 12.73
C VAL A 47 -4.79 -8.88 13.88
N SER A 48 -5.26 -7.64 13.77
CA SER A 48 -6.15 -7.05 14.77
C SER A 48 -7.61 -7.40 14.50
N ASP A 49 -8.47 -7.19 15.50
CA ASP A 49 -9.90 -7.08 15.25
C ASP A 49 -10.22 -5.80 14.47
N VAL A 50 -11.44 -5.71 13.93
CA VAL A 50 -11.96 -4.45 13.39
C VAL A 50 -12.25 -3.54 14.58
N THR A 51 -11.76 -2.30 14.50
CA THR A 51 -11.99 -1.27 15.52
C THR A 51 -12.62 -0.04 14.88
N GLU A 52 -13.42 0.68 15.65
CA GLU A 52 -14.01 1.96 15.24
C GLU A 52 -13.57 3.08 16.18
N ASP A 53 -12.97 4.15 15.64
CA ASP A 53 -12.66 5.39 16.35
C ASP A 53 -12.50 6.58 15.39
N ASP A 54 -12.46 7.81 15.89
CA ASP A 54 -12.43 9.03 15.05
C ASP A 54 -11.03 9.65 14.92
N THR A 55 -9.97 8.86 15.12
CA THR A 55 -8.63 9.43 15.29
C THR A 55 -7.89 9.70 13.98
N CYS A 56 -8.45 9.27 12.85
CA CYS A 56 -7.81 9.27 11.55
C CYS A 56 -8.73 9.79 10.46
N THR A 57 -9.26 11.01 10.61
CA THR A 57 -10.19 11.59 9.63
C THR A 57 -9.62 11.53 8.20
N PRO A 58 -10.40 11.11 7.18
CA PRO A 58 -11.83 10.78 7.24
C PRO A 58 -12.17 9.36 7.69
N PHE A 59 -11.18 8.51 7.96
CA PHE A 59 -11.38 7.12 8.34
C PHE A 59 -11.84 6.96 9.79
N ASN A 60 -12.71 5.98 9.99
CA ASN A 60 -13.15 5.61 11.32
C ASN A 60 -13.18 4.10 11.58
N LYS A 61 -12.95 3.26 10.57
CA LYS A 61 -12.88 1.81 10.68
C LYS A 61 -11.47 1.34 10.35
N PHE A 62 -10.90 0.50 11.21
CA PHE A 62 -9.52 0.06 11.10
C PHE A 62 -9.39 -1.44 11.32
N LEU A 63 -8.61 -2.10 10.46
CA LEU A 63 -8.10 -3.45 10.69
C LEU A 63 -6.65 -3.51 10.25
N ARG A 64 -5.76 -3.94 11.14
CA ARG A 64 -4.37 -4.19 10.81
C ARG A 64 -4.18 -5.65 10.46
N VAL A 65 -3.52 -5.89 9.32
CA VAL A 65 -3.10 -7.22 8.90
C VAL A 65 -1.62 -7.18 8.54
N TYR A 66 -0.82 -7.81 9.39
CA TYR A 66 0.62 -7.68 9.38
C TYR A 66 0.98 -6.19 9.39
N GLY A 67 1.85 -5.73 8.50
CA GLY A 67 2.23 -4.30 8.44
C GLY A 67 1.22 -3.40 7.74
N LEU A 68 0.19 -3.95 7.08
CA LEU A 68 -0.77 -3.17 6.31
C LEU A 68 -1.98 -2.77 7.17
N LEU A 69 -2.31 -1.48 7.16
CA LEU A 69 -3.51 -0.95 7.79
C LEU A 69 -4.63 -0.80 6.76
N LEU A 70 -5.70 -1.59 6.89
CA LEU A 70 -6.92 -1.36 6.13
C LEU A 70 -7.75 -0.30 6.85
N VAL A 71 -8.18 0.72 6.10
CA VAL A 71 -8.96 1.85 6.64
C VAL A 71 -10.24 2.05 5.84
N SER A 72 -11.32 2.45 6.50
CA SER A 72 -12.58 2.80 5.83
C SER A 72 -13.25 3.97 6.53
N ASP A 73 -14.05 4.73 5.79
CA ASP A 73 -14.70 5.95 6.28
C ASP A 73 -16.16 5.71 6.73
N PRO A 74 -16.72 6.62 7.55
CA PRO A 74 -18.10 6.53 8.01
C PRO A 74 -19.13 7.10 7.03
N SER A 75 -18.75 7.56 5.83
CA SER A 75 -19.50 8.51 4.99
C SER A 75 -20.76 7.94 4.30
N GLY A 76 -21.47 7.01 4.94
CA GLY A 76 -22.76 6.48 4.52
C GLY A 76 -22.67 5.17 3.75
N GLN A 77 -21.47 4.61 3.63
CA GLN A 77 -21.24 3.37 2.90
C GLN A 77 -21.41 2.12 3.75
N ASN A 78 -21.27 2.23 5.08
CA ASN A 78 -21.34 1.13 6.05
C ASN A 78 -20.67 -0.16 5.54
N LEU A 79 -19.37 -0.07 5.28
CA LEU A 79 -18.59 -1.23 4.85
C LEU A 79 -18.70 -2.33 5.93
N PRO A 80 -19.19 -3.53 5.57
CA PRO A 80 -19.27 -4.66 6.51
C PRO A 80 -17.89 -5.02 7.07
N GLU A 81 -17.82 -5.40 8.35
CA GLU A 81 -16.56 -5.81 8.98
C GLU A 81 -15.94 -6.99 8.23
N ASN A 82 -16.78 -7.92 7.80
CA ASN A 82 -16.35 -9.10 7.07
C ASN A 82 -15.68 -8.76 5.73
N THR A 83 -15.91 -7.58 5.16
CA THR A 83 -15.18 -7.11 3.98
C THR A 83 -13.71 -6.86 4.30
N LEU A 84 -13.40 -6.04 5.32
CA LEU A 84 -12.02 -5.76 5.74
C LEU A 84 -11.30 -7.03 6.18
N LYS A 85 -12.03 -7.87 6.91
CA LYS A 85 -11.62 -9.22 7.26
C LYS A 85 -11.23 -9.96 5.97
N TRP A 86 -12.11 -10.30 5.03
CA TRP A 86 -11.74 -11.14 3.87
C TRP A 86 -10.52 -10.63 3.08
N ILE A 87 -10.36 -9.31 2.96
CA ILE A 87 -9.15 -8.67 2.40
C ILE A 87 -7.91 -9.00 3.24
N ALA A 88 -7.99 -8.85 4.57
CA ALA A 88 -6.93 -9.28 5.47
C ALA A 88 -6.61 -10.78 5.37
N HIS A 89 -7.60 -11.66 5.22
CA HIS A 89 -7.29 -13.07 5.02
C HIS A 89 -6.51 -13.31 3.73
N ALA A 90 -6.87 -12.62 2.64
CA ALA A 90 -6.09 -12.61 1.41
C ALA A 90 -4.63 -12.17 1.65
N VAL A 91 -4.39 -11.12 2.45
CA VAL A 91 -3.03 -10.71 2.84
C VAL A 91 -2.31 -11.80 3.65
N THR A 92 -3.00 -12.52 4.55
CA THR A 92 -2.38 -13.64 5.29
C THR A 92 -1.97 -14.81 4.41
N GLU A 93 -2.74 -15.12 3.37
CA GLU A 93 -2.36 -16.15 2.39
C GLU A 93 -1.25 -15.68 1.45
N LEU A 94 -1.22 -14.38 1.13
CA LEU A 94 -0.14 -13.77 0.35
C LEU A 94 1.19 -13.79 1.10
N PHE A 95 1.20 -13.73 2.43
CA PHE A 95 2.41 -13.87 3.27
C PHE A 95 2.35 -15.15 4.12
N PRO A 96 2.50 -16.33 3.50
CA PRO A 96 2.33 -17.59 4.22
C PRO A 96 3.49 -17.82 5.18
N ALA A 97 3.21 -18.45 6.33
CA ALA A 97 4.23 -18.89 7.28
C ALA A 97 5.21 -19.93 6.69
N SER A 98 4.84 -20.57 5.58
CA SER A 98 5.66 -21.52 4.83
C SER A 98 6.60 -20.87 3.81
N ALA A 99 6.75 -19.54 3.82
CA ALA A 99 7.69 -18.85 2.96
C ALA A 99 9.12 -19.41 3.12
N SER A 100 9.84 -19.52 2.01
CA SER A 100 11.20 -20.06 2.01
C SER A 100 12.24 -19.11 2.61
N ASP A 101 11.94 -17.82 2.64
CA ASP A 101 12.77 -16.77 3.22
C ASP A 101 11.95 -15.94 4.22
N VAL A 102 11.70 -16.52 5.40
CA VAL A 102 10.90 -15.90 6.47
C VAL A 102 11.54 -14.62 6.97
N ASP A 103 12.87 -14.51 6.99
CA ASP A 103 13.58 -13.30 7.44
C ASP A 103 13.35 -12.13 6.47
N LEU A 104 13.43 -12.38 5.16
CA LEU A 104 13.10 -11.37 4.17
C LEU A 104 11.61 -11.00 4.21
N GLN A 105 10.72 -11.98 4.37
CA GLN A 105 9.29 -11.74 4.50
C GLN A 105 9.00 -10.84 5.72
N LYS A 106 9.60 -11.16 6.87
CA LYS A 106 9.53 -10.36 8.09
C LYS A 106 10.02 -8.94 7.85
N LYS A 107 11.15 -8.77 7.15
CA LYS A 107 11.70 -7.44 6.82
C LYS A 107 10.73 -6.59 5.98
N VAL A 108 10.05 -7.19 5.01
CA VAL A 108 9.03 -6.51 4.18
C VAL A 108 7.83 -6.10 5.03
N ILE A 109 7.35 -6.99 5.91
CA ILE A 109 6.24 -6.69 6.81
C ILE A 109 6.60 -5.56 7.79
N GLU A 110 7.79 -5.62 8.42
CA GLU A 110 8.27 -4.56 9.30
C GLU A 110 8.42 -3.22 8.57
N ALA A 111 8.81 -3.23 7.28
CA ALA A 111 8.86 -2.02 6.49
C ALA A 111 7.47 -1.38 6.33
N MET A 112 6.43 -2.18 6.07
CA MET A 112 5.05 -1.67 6.03
C MET A 112 4.61 -1.05 7.37
N TYR A 113 5.01 -1.63 8.52
CA TYR A 113 4.82 -0.98 9.83
C TYR A 113 5.56 0.35 9.93
N ARG A 114 6.88 0.34 9.67
CA ARG A 114 7.75 1.51 9.84
C ARG A 114 7.30 2.68 8.99
N TYR A 115 6.87 2.41 7.76
CA TYR A 115 6.47 3.43 6.80
C TYR A 115 4.96 3.58 6.71
N ARG A 116 4.22 3.00 7.67
CA ARG A 116 2.78 3.23 7.88
C ARG A 116 1.96 2.97 6.61
N ALA A 117 2.19 1.82 5.97
CA ALA A 117 1.41 1.39 4.82
C ALA A 117 -0.06 1.30 5.20
N ALA A 118 -0.91 1.98 4.43
CA ALA A 118 -2.35 1.91 4.60
C ALA A 118 -3.06 1.80 3.25
N LEU A 119 -4.19 1.09 3.26
CA LEU A 119 -5.02 0.86 2.09
C LEU A 119 -6.47 1.17 2.43
N PRO A 120 -6.97 2.34 1.98
CA PRO A 120 -8.37 2.68 2.08
C PRO A 120 -9.27 1.70 1.32
N VAL A 121 -10.41 1.35 1.92
CA VAL A 121 -11.41 0.46 1.36
C VAL A 121 -12.77 1.16 1.39
N PHE A 122 -13.37 1.33 0.22
CA PHE A 122 -14.64 2.01 0.05
C PHE A 122 -15.66 1.11 -0.66
N GLN A 123 -16.93 1.28 -0.35
CA GLN A 123 -18.04 0.69 -1.07
C GLN A 123 -18.49 1.65 -2.18
N SER A 124 -18.25 1.29 -3.45
CA SER A 124 -18.42 2.13 -4.65
C SER A 124 -17.37 3.25 -4.82
N ASN A 125 -17.32 3.82 -6.03
CA ASN A 125 -16.29 4.76 -6.52
C ASN A 125 -16.31 6.14 -5.82
N VAL A 126 -16.90 6.25 -4.63
CA VAL A 126 -16.99 7.52 -3.90
C VAL A 126 -16.03 7.43 -2.72
N MET A 127 -14.80 7.93 -2.92
CA MET A 127 -14.01 8.40 -1.80
C MET A 127 -14.77 9.51 -1.10
N SER A 128 -14.85 9.51 0.24
CA SER A 128 -15.24 10.73 0.93
C SER A 128 -14.30 11.86 0.54
N SER A 129 -14.88 12.98 0.14
CA SER A 129 -14.16 14.21 -0.11
C SER A 129 -13.52 14.69 1.19
N GLY A 130 -12.20 14.53 1.32
CA GLY A 130 -11.43 14.97 2.47
C GLY A 130 -9.92 14.87 2.21
N PRO A 131 -9.08 15.67 2.89
CA PRO A 131 -7.64 15.51 2.80
C PRO A 131 -7.28 14.12 3.35
N LEU A 132 -6.63 13.30 2.52
CA LEU A 132 -6.04 12.05 2.96
C LEU A 132 -4.95 12.33 4.01
N ASP A 133 -4.91 11.52 5.07
CA ASP A 133 -3.94 11.71 6.15
C ASP A 133 -2.50 11.61 5.61
N THR A 134 -1.78 12.73 5.65
CA THR A 134 -0.36 12.84 5.26
C THR A 134 0.59 12.02 6.13
N LYS A 135 0.07 11.39 7.20
CA LYS A 135 0.81 10.53 8.11
C LYS A 135 0.78 9.06 7.68
N LEU A 136 0.13 8.70 6.58
CA LEU A 136 0.11 7.32 6.09
C LEU A 136 0.76 7.22 4.71
N SER A 137 1.39 6.08 4.43
CA SER A 137 1.75 5.75 3.05
C SER A 137 0.54 5.14 2.37
N MET A 138 -0.20 5.98 1.64
CA MET A 138 -1.45 5.62 0.94
C MET A 138 -1.34 6.03 -0.51
N CYS A 139 -1.04 5.06 -1.37
CA CYS A 139 -0.82 5.29 -2.79
C CYS A 139 -2.01 4.89 -3.66
N ASP A 140 -2.99 4.20 -3.07
CA ASP A 140 -4.08 3.60 -3.81
C ASP A 140 -5.27 3.29 -2.90
N ILE A 141 -6.40 2.85 -3.47
CA ILE A 141 -7.64 2.54 -2.78
C ILE A 141 -8.25 1.24 -3.31
N ILE A 142 -8.99 0.50 -2.48
CA ILE A 142 -9.85 -0.61 -2.93
C ILE A 142 -11.28 -0.13 -3.04
N THR A 143 -11.90 -0.37 -4.19
CA THR A 143 -13.34 -0.19 -4.37
C THR A 143 -14.10 -1.53 -4.33
N ILE A 144 -15.11 -1.61 -3.47
CA ILE A 144 -16.01 -2.76 -3.33
C ILE A 144 -17.34 -2.47 -4.04
N GLY A 145 -17.74 -3.35 -4.95
CA GLY A 145 -18.90 -3.12 -5.80
C GLY A 145 -18.50 -2.27 -7.00
N GLY A 146 -18.54 -0.94 -6.91
CA GLY A 146 -18.04 -0.03 -7.95
C GLY A 146 -18.34 -0.42 -9.41
N GLU A 147 -17.34 -0.27 -10.27
CA GLU A 147 -17.36 -0.73 -11.68
C GLU A 147 -17.38 -2.26 -11.80
N ASN A 148 -16.96 -2.95 -10.73
CA ASN A 148 -16.91 -4.40 -10.62
C ASN A 148 -18.25 -5.03 -10.16
N ARG A 149 -19.34 -4.25 -10.06
CA ARG A 149 -20.65 -4.74 -9.65
C ARG A 149 -21.21 -5.68 -10.71
N GLY A 150 -21.56 -6.90 -10.30
CA GLY A 150 -21.91 -8.01 -11.17
C GLY A 150 -20.71 -8.73 -11.79
N ASN A 151 -19.48 -8.33 -11.47
CA ASN A 151 -18.24 -8.90 -12.01
C ASN A 151 -17.32 -9.42 -10.88
N PRO A 152 -17.52 -10.65 -10.39
CA PRO A 152 -16.68 -11.24 -9.35
C PRO A 152 -15.19 -11.32 -9.70
N ASP A 153 -14.86 -11.64 -10.95
CA ASP A 153 -13.47 -11.74 -11.41
C ASP A 153 -12.79 -10.36 -11.40
N GLY A 154 -13.52 -9.31 -11.80
CA GLY A 154 -13.07 -7.92 -11.68
C GLY A 154 -12.82 -7.51 -10.23
N GLN A 155 -13.74 -7.84 -9.31
CA GLN A 155 -13.57 -7.55 -7.88
C GLN A 155 -12.38 -8.28 -7.26
N ILE A 156 -12.09 -9.51 -7.71
CA ILE A 156 -10.89 -10.26 -7.31
C ILE A 156 -9.64 -9.52 -7.74
N MET A 157 -9.57 -9.08 -9.00
CA MET A 157 -8.40 -8.39 -9.52
C MET A 157 -8.19 -7.03 -8.86
N GLU A 158 -9.24 -6.23 -8.66
CA GLU A 158 -9.20 -4.97 -7.89
C GLU A 158 -8.53 -5.17 -6.52
N VAL A 159 -9.04 -6.10 -5.71
CA VAL A 159 -8.51 -6.32 -4.36
C VAL A 159 -7.07 -6.84 -4.41
N TYR A 160 -6.77 -7.76 -5.33
CA TYR A 160 -5.43 -8.31 -5.47
C TYR A 160 -4.43 -7.23 -5.90
N GLU A 161 -4.76 -6.43 -6.91
CA GLU A 161 -3.96 -5.35 -7.47
C GLU A 161 -3.55 -4.35 -6.39
N HIS A 162 -4.52 -3.78 -5.68
CA HIS A 162 -4.24 -2.75 -4.69
C HIS A 162 -3.52 -3.30 -3.43
N ILE A 163 -3.71 -4.58 -3.08
CA ILE A 163 -2.85 -5.24 -2.06
C ILE A 163 -1.40 -5.29 -2.57
N ILE A 164 -1.19 -5.71 -3.82
CA ILE A 164 0.15 -5.79 -4.40
C ILE A 164 0.80 -4.41 -4.47
N HIS A 165 0.07 -3.37 -4.89
CA HIS A 165 0.56 -1.99 -4.89
C HIS A 165 1.07 -1.58 -3.51
N ALA A 166 0.28 -1.77 -2.44
CA ALA A 166 0.72 -1.44 -1.09
C ALA A 166 1.97 -2.24 -0.65
N VAL A 167 2.04 -3.52 -1.01
CA VAL A 167 3.19 -4.39 -0.71
C VAL A 167 4.44 -3.96 -1.48
N THR A 168 4.34 -3.58 -2.75
CA THR A 168 5.46 -3.18 -3.58
C THR A 168 5.95 -1.78 -3.26
N ASP A 169 5.03 -0.81 -3.21
CA ASP A 169 5.33 0.62 -3.11
C ASP A 169 5.84 1.00 -1.72
N VAL A 170 5.43 0.27 -0.67
CA VAL A 170 5.87 0.55 0.70
C VAL A 170 6.75 -0.57 1.24
N GLY A 171 6.26 -1.80 1.25
CA GLY A 171 6.96 -2.94 1.87
C GLY A 171 8.29 -3.25 1.18
N LEU A 172 8.24 -3.60 -0.11
CA LEU A 172 9.42 -3.97 -0.89
C LEU A 172 10.30 -2.76 -1.19
N HIS A 173 9.71 -1.60 -1.49
CA HIS A 173 10.45 -0.33 -1.67
C HIS A 173 11.43 -0.09 -0.52
N HIS A 174 10.98 -0.17 0.72
CA HIS A 174 11.83 0.13 1.88
C HIS A 174 12.67 -1.06 2.35
N ALA A 175 12.19 -2.29 2.19
CA ALA A 175 12.97 -3.47 2.56
C ALA A 175 14.13 -3.75 1.60
N LEU A 176 13.97 -3.40 0.32
CA LEU A 176 14.89 -3.72 -0.78
C LEU A 176 15.03 -2.53 -1.76
N PRO A 177 15.50 -1.34 -1.31
CA PRO A 177 15.42 -0.10 -2.09
C PRO A 177 16.18 -0.12 -3.42
N SER A 178 17.29 -0.86 -3.52
CA SER A 178 18.02 -1.01 -4.79
C SER A 178 17.29 -1.89 -5.81
N ASP A 179 16.41 -2.78 -5.33
CA ASP A 179 15.73 -3.77 -6.16
C ASP A 179 14.32 -3.34 -6.50
N TRP A 180 13.55 -2.92 -5.50
CA TRP A 180 12.13 -2.63 -5.58
C TRP A 180 11.77 -1.17 -5.29
N GLY A 181 12.76 -0.29 -5.12
CA GLY A 181 12.47 1.14 -5.00
C GLY A 181 11.75 1.64 -6.25
N VAL A 182 10.56 2.21 -6.08
CA VAL A 182 9.73 2.81 -7.14
C VAL A 182 10.26 4.18 -7.60
N VAL A 183 11.54 4.18 -7.97
CA VAL A 183 12.29 5.32 -8.50
C VAL A 183 13.19 4.84 -9.63
N THR A 184 13.68 5.76 -10.45
CA THR A 184 14.62 5.42 -11.52
C THR A 184 15.91 4.79 -10.97
N GLY A 185 16.50 3.87 -11.74
CA GLY A 185 17.81 3.27 -11.43
C GLY A 185 17.77 2.03 -10.54
N THR A 186 16.59 1.61 -10.09
CA THR A 186 16.39 0.34 -9.37
C THR A 186 16.22 -0.83 -10.35
N ARG A 187 16.31 -2.07 -9.83
CA ARG A 187 16.13 -3.26 -10.68
C ARG A 187 14.72 -3.40 -11.21
N ILE A 188 13.69 -3.06 -10.43
CA ILE A 188 12.30 -3.09 -10.89
C ILE A 188 12.07 -2.07 -12.01
N HIS A 189 12.65 -0.87 -11.90
CA HIS A 189 12.63 0.10 -12.99
C HIS A 189 13.34 -0.43 -14.24
N ALA A 190 14.50 -1.08 -14.10
CA ALA A 190 15.18 -1.71 -15.23
C ALA A 190 14.35 -2.83 -15.89
N ALA A 191 13.64 -3.63 -15.09
CA ALA A 191 12.72 -4.65 -15.57
C ALA A 191 11.52 -4.06 -16.33
N MET A 192 10.93 -2.98 -15.81
CA MET A 192 9.87 -2.24 -16.49
C MET A 192 10.36 -1.69 -17.84
N ARG A 193 11.55 -1.08 -17.87
CA ARG A 193 12.16 -0.58 -19.11
C ARG A 193 12.38 -1.69 -20.14
N GLU A 194 12.83 -2.88 -19.71
CA GLU A 194 12.93 -4.04 -20.60
C GLU A 194 11.56 -4.40 -21.23
N ALA A 195 10.48 -4.37 -20.44
CA ALA A 195 9.14 -4.68 -20.91
C ALA A 195 8.61 -3.64 -21.92
N VAL A 196 8.85 -2.34 -21.65
CA VAL A 196 8.52 -1.25 -22.57
C VAL A 196 9.29 -1.39 -23.89
N ASP A 197 10.61 -1.61 -23.82
CA ASP A 197 11.46 -1.70 -25.01
C ASP A 197 11.10 -2.92 -25.88
N LYS A 198 10.55 -3.98 -25.28
CA LYS A 198 10.02 -5.17 -25.98
C LYS A 198 8.57 -5.03 -26.45
N GLY A 199 7.89 -3.92 -26.12
CA GLY A 199 6.50 -3.67 -26.49
C GLY A 199 5.50 -4.62 -25.83
N VAL A 200 5.86 -5.21 -24.68
CA VAL A 200 4.97 -6.10 -23.91
C VAL A 200 4.30 -5.40 -22.73
N TYR A 201 4.73 -4.18 -22.43
CA TYR A 201 4.14 -3.25 -21.46
C TYR A 201 4.11 -1.83 -22.05
N SER A 202 3.06 -1.05 -21.80
CA SER A 202 2.86 0.31 -22.33
C SER A 202 2.49 1.30 -21.23
N ALA A 203 3.42 2.18 -20.87
CA ALA A 203 3.21 3.24 -19.89
C ALA A 203 2.40 4.46 -20.43
N ALA A 204 1.79 4.36 -21.61
CA ALA A 204 1.21 5.51 -22.31
C ALA A 204 0.07 6.19 -21.56
N ASP A 205 -0.73 5.42 -20.82
CA ASP A 205 -1.90 5.93 -20.09
C ASP A 205 -1.50 6.85 -18.92
N TYR A 206 -0.26 6.74 -18.44
CA TYR A 206 0.29 7.55 -17.34
C TYR A 206 0.99 8.83 -17.80
N ALA A 207 1.10 9.08 -19.11
CA ALA A 207 1.76 10.26 -19.65
C ALA A 207 1.10 11.59 -19.22
N SER A 208 -0.17 11.54 -18.80
CA SER A 208 -0.92 12.69 -18.29
C SER A 208 -0.50 13.13 -16.88
N ILE A 209 0.21 12.28 -16.12
CA ILE A 209 0.69 12.62 -14.79
C ILE A 209 1.82 13.66 -14.92
N PRO A 210 1.64 14.88 -14.37
CA PRO A 210 2.56 15.99 -14.60
C PRO A 210 3.84 15.87 -13.77
N ASP A 211 3.75 15.39 -12.53
CA ASP A 211 4.91 15.17 -11.68
C ASP A 211 5.68 13.93 -12.14
N GLU A 212 6.97 14.11 -12.46
CA GLU A 212 7.80 13.02 -13.00
C GLU A 212 8.07 11.92 -11.97
N GLY A 213 8.16 12.29 -10.69
CA GLY A 213 8.37 11.35 -9.60
C GLY A 213 7.14 10.48 -9.37
N GLU A 214 5.96 11.08 -9.34
CA GLU A 214 4.66 10.41 -9.27
C GLU A 214 4.43 9.54 -10.50
N ARG A 215 4.67 10.05 -11.71
CA ARG A 215 4.53 9.26 -12.94
C ARG A 215 5.44 8.04 -12.91
N THR A 216 6.72 8.22 -12.59
CA THR A 216 7.67 7.10 -12.50
C THR A 216 7.23 6.07 -11.46
N ARG A 217 6.71 6.53 -10.31
CA ARG A 217 6.16 5.64 -9.28
C ARG A 217 5.01 4.81 -9.83
N VAL A 218 4.01 5.45 -10.44
CA VAL A 218 2.83 4.78 -11.00
C VAL A 218 3.22 3.78 -12.09
N GLU A 219 4.07 4.17 -13.05
CA GLU A 219 4.52 3.24 -14.09
C GLU A 219 5.18 1.98 -13.52
N ILE A 220 6.00 2.12 -12.45
CA ILE A 220 6.63 0.98 -11.79
C ILE A 220 5.62 0.16 -10.98
N GLN A 221 4.69 0.82 -10.28
CA GLN A 221 3.62 0.20 -9.49
C GLN A 221 2.81 -0.76 -10.38
N GLU A 222 2.33 -0.26 -11.51
CA GLU A 222 1.44 -0.98 -12.42
C GLU A 222 2.18 -2.11 -13.15
N PHE A 223 3.43 -1.86 -13.56
CA PHE A 223 4.31 -2.91 -14.06
C PHE A 223 4.54 -4.03 -13.02
N ALA A 224 4.81 -3.67 -11.77
CA ALA A 224 5.05 -4.62 -10.70
C ALA A 224 3.83 -5.49 -10.43
N TYR A 225 2.63 -4.88 -10.38
CA TYR A 225 1.37 -5.61 -10.30
C TYR A 225 1.23 -6.60 -11.46
N TRP A 226 1.23 -6.11 -12.70
CA TRP A 226 1.01 -6.94 -13.90
C TRP A 226 2.01 -8.10 -13.96
N ALA A 227 3.29 -7.83 -13.72
CA ALA A 227 4.32 -8.84 -13.80
C ALA A 227 4.17 -9.89 -12.68
N LEU A 228 3.83 -9.48 -11.45
CA LEU A 228 3.62 -10.39 -10.31
C LEU A 228 2.34 -11.23 -10.45
N SER A 229 1.22 -10.60 -10.78
CA SER A 229 -0.06 -11.27 -11.04
C SER A 229 0.07 -12.27 -12.21
N THR A 230 0.87 -11.95 -13.24
CA THR A 230 1.14 -12.86 -14.36
C THR A 230 1.94 -14.08 -13.95
N VAL A 231 3.03 -13.91 -13.18
CA VAL A 231 3.83 -15.08 -12.72
C VAL A 231 3.10 -15.94 -11.70
N GLN A 232 2.19 -15.37 -10.91
CA GLN A 232 1.33 -16.12 -10.00
C GLN A 232 0.13 -16.79 -10.71
N GLY A 233 -0.07 -16.52 -11.99
CA GLY A 233 -1.16 -17.09 -12.79
C GLY A 233 -2.51 -16.38 -12.62
N MET A 234 -2.58 -15.28 -11.88
CA MET A 234 -3.81 -14.51 -11.68
C MET A 234 -4.39 -14.00 -13.01
N HIS A 235 -3.53 -13.48 -13.91
CA HIS A 235 -3.99 -13.06 -15.24
C HIS A 235 -4.63 -14.21 -16.03
N SER A 236 -4.01 -15.38 -16.03
CA SER A 236 -4.57 -16.54 -16.74
C SER A 236 -5.93 -17.01 -16.19
N LEU A 237 -6.17 -16.79 -14.90
CA LEU A 237 -7.37 -17.24 -14.20
C LEU A 237 -8.54 -16.26 -14.33
N PHE A 238 -8.27 -14.96 -14.19
CA PHE A 238 -9.31 -13.92 -14.04
C PHE A 238 -9.32 -12.91 -15.20
N PHE A 239 -8.25 -12.82 -15.98
CA PHE A 239 -8.16 -11.99 -17.19
C PHE A 239 -8.48 -12.83 -18.45
N LYS A 240 -9.69 -13.40 -18.51
CA LYS A 240 -10.15 -14.21 -19.66
C LYS A 240 -10.64 -13.32 -20.80
N GLY A 241 -9.72 -12.76 -21.60
CA GLY A 241 -10.05 -12.40 -22.99
C GLY A 241 -9.88 -10.95 -23.44
N SER A 242 -9.15 -10.10 -22.72
CA SER A 242 -8.58 -8.89 -23.32
C SER A 242 -7.18 -8.69 -22.78
N ALA A 243 -6.17 -8.81 -23.63
CA ALA A 243 -4.96 -8.02 -23.41
C ALA A 243 -5.44 -6.58 -23.23
N ALA A 244 -5.22 -6.00 -22.04
CA ALA A 244 -5.40 -4.57 -21.90
C ALA A 244 -4.47 -3.90 -22.91
N PRO A 245 -4.79 -2.72 -23.46
CA PRO A 245 -3.87 -2.00 -24.34
C PRO A 245 -2.49 -1.78 -23.68
N GLU A 246 -2.43 -1.90 -22.36
CA GLU A 246 -1.26 -1.71 -21.52
C GLU A 246 -0.29 -2.91 -21.45
N TRP A 247 -0.75 -4.16 -21.59
CA TRP A 247 0.11 -5.35 -21.42
C TRP A 247 -0.33 -6.58 -22.22
N THR A 248 0.62 -7.45 -22.56
CA THR A 248 0.37 -8.57 -23.49
C THR A 248 0.62 -9.97 -22.94
N LEU A 249 1.50 -10.14 -21.95
CA LEU A 249 1.83 -11.46 -21.40
C LEU A 249 0.79 -11.89 -20.35
N THR A 250 0.45 -13.18 -20.33
CA THR A 250 -0.58 -13.73 -19.43
C THR A 250 -0.16 -15.00 -18.70
N ALA A 251 1.00 -15.56 -19.04
CA ALA A 251 1.54 -16.76 -18.40
C ALA A 251 2.97 -16.56 -17.87
N ALA A 252 3.27 -17.19 -16.73
CA ALA A 252 4.59 -17.19 -16.10
C ALA A 252 5.72 -17.63 -17.05
N ALA A 253 5.47 -18.59 -17.94
CA ALA A 253 6.46 -19.06 -18.93
C ALA A 253 6.83 -17.98 -19.95
N GLU A 254 5.88 -17.09 -20.29
CA GLU A 254 6.13 -15.95 -21.17
C GLU A 254 6.99 -14.92 -20.45
N VAL A 255 6.66 -14.57 -19.20
CA VAL A 255 7.48 -13.67 -18.38
C VAL A 255 8.90 -14.20 -18.22
N LYS A 256 9.05 -15.50 -17.91
CA LYS A 256 10.38 -16.14 -17.78
C LYS A 256 11.23 -16.03 -19.05
N SER A 257 10.61 -16.15 -20.22
CA SER A 257 11.32 -16.15 -21.50
C SER A 257 11.54 -14.74 -22.06
N GLN A 258 10.61 -13.82 -21.82
CA GLN A 258 10.61 -12.48 -22.41
C GLN A 258 11.08 -11.38 -21.47
N LEU A 259 11.01 -11.55 -20.15
CA LEU A 259 11.41 -10.56 -19.15
C LEU A 259 12.44 -11.14 -18.16
N PRO A 260 13.64 -11.54 -18.61
CA PRO A 260 14.66 -12.13 -17.75
C PRO A 260 15.09 -11.23 -16.59
N VAL A 261 15.06 -9.90 -16.73
CA VAL A 261 15.42 -8.99 -15.63
C VAL A 261 14.38 -9.08 -14.51
N PHE A 262 13.09 -9.07 -14.87
CA PHE A 262 12.02 -9.28 -13.89
C PHE A 262 12.06 -10.69 -13.29
N TRP A 263 12.26 -11.72 -14.12
CA TRP A 263 12.29 -13.10 -13.65
C TRP A 263 13.38 -13.33 -12.61
N GLU A 264 14.60 -12.83 -12.84
CA GLU A 264 15.68 -12.89 -11.86
C GLU A 264 15.32 -12.16 -10.56
N LEU A 265 14.75 -10.95 -10.69
CA LEU A 265 14.30 -10.15 -9.54
C LEU A 265 13.23 -10.90 -8.72
N HIS A 266 12.24 -11.49 -9.39
CA HIS A 266 11.17 -12.27 -8.78
C HIS A 266 11.72 -13.48 -8.01
N GLU A 267 12.53 -14.33 -8.66
CA GLU A 267 13.09 -15.55 -8.09
C GLU A 267 13.94 -15.28 -6.84
N ARG A 268 14.68 -14.17 -6.82
CA ARG A 268 15.54 -13.82 -5.68
C ARG A 268 14.79 -13.11 -4.54
N THR A 269 13.59 -12.57 -4.80
CA THR A 269 12.81 -11.78 -3.84
C THR A 269 11.40 -12.37 -3.63
N THR A 270 10.40 -11.92 -4.39
CA THR A 270 8.98 -12.19 -4.19
C THR A 270 8.63 -13.68 -4.26
N ALA A 271 9.31 -14.49 -5.08
CA ALA A 271 9.09 -15.93 -5.14
C ALA A 271 9.37 -16.64 -3.80
N LYS A 272 10.21 -16.04 -2.95
CA LYS A 272 10.62 -16.62 -1.68
C LYS A 272 9.72 -16.24 -0.51
N ILE A 273 8.99 -15.13 -0.66
CA ILE A 273 8.26 -14.48 0.44
C ILE A 273 6.75 -14.36 0.21
N LEU A 274 6.30 -14.37 -1.05
CA LEU A 274 4.88 -14.31 -1.39
C LEU A 274 4.33 -15.71 -1.67
N GLY A 275 3.15 -15.98 -1.12
CA GLY A 275 2.32 -17.12 -1.44
C GLY A 275 1.35 -16.82 -2.58
N VAL A 276 0.43 -17.76 -2.81
CA VAL A 276 -0.69 -17.62 -3.73
C VAL A 276 -1.97 -17.64 -2.90
N ILE A 277 -2.82 -16.64 -3.09
CA ILE A 277 -4.13 -16.55 -2.43
C ILE A 277 -4.99 -17.71 -2.94
N SER A 278 -5.63 -18.43 -2.02
CA SER A 278 -6.38 -19.64 -2.36
C SER A 278 -7.63 -19.31 -3.16
N THR A 279 -8.05 -20.21 -4.05
CA THR A 279 -9.29 -20.06 -4.81
C THR A 279 -10.52 -19.89 -3.91
N ALA A 280 -10.50 -20.47 -2.70
CA ALA A 280 -11.57 -20.32 -1.72
C ALA A 280 -11.66 -18.86 -1.24
N THR A 281 -10.53 -18.27 -0.85
CA THR A 281 -10.45 -16.85 -0.44
C THR A 281 -10.81 -15.93 -1.60
N LEU A 282 -10.23 -16.14 -2.79
CA LEU A 282 -10.55 -15.34 -3.98
C LEU A 282 -12.05 -15.41 -4.33
N THR A 283 -12.67 -16.57 -4.21
CA THR A 283 -14.12 -16.72 -4.43
C THR A 283 -14.95 -15.88 -3.44
N GLN A 284 -14.49 -15.71 -2.20
CA GLN A 284 -15.18 -14.86 -1.22
C GLN A 284 -14.92 -13.38 -1.50
N VAL A 285 -13.68 -13.01 -1.85
CA VAL A 285 -13.33 -11.66 -2.29
C VAL A 285 -14.20 -11.23 -3.48
N GLY A 286 -14.35 -12.09 -4.49
CA GLY A 286 -15.19 -11.80 -5.66
C GLY A 286 -16.68 -11.65 -5.34
N LYS A 287 -17.16 -12.15 -4.20
CA LYS A 287 -18.55 -11.97 -3.76
C LYS A 287 -18.79 -10.63 -3.05
N LEU A 288 -17.74 -9.93 -2.62
CA LEU A 288 -17.85 -8.66 -1.89
C LEU A 288 -18.54 -7.56 -2.72
N GLN A 289 -18.50 -7.65 -4.06
CA GLN A 289 -19.15 -6.67 -4.94
C GLN A 289 -20.70 -6.70 -4.93
N GLY A 290 -21.31 -7.81 -4.50
CA GLY A 290 -22.71 -8.15 -4.77
C GLY A 290 -23.76 -7.58 -3.80
N THR A 291 -25.03 -7.67 -4.19
CA THR A 291 -26.22 -7.34 -3.37
C THR A 291 -26.85 -8.56 -2.68
N GLU A 292 -26.41 -9.77 -3.00
CA GLU A 292 -26.99 -11.04 -2.50
C GLU A 292 -26.06 -11.78 -1.53
N ALA A 293 -24.77 -11.45 -1.53
CA ALA A 293 -23.87 -11.92 -0.49
C ALA A 293 -24.12 -11.07 0.75
N ASP A 294 -24.46 -11.70 1.85
CA ASP A 294 -24.30 -11.10 3.16
C ASP A 294 -22.85 -11.38 3.58
N PRO A 295 -21.89 -10.45 3.37
CA PRO A 295 -20.52 -10.66 3.80
C PRO A 295 -20.45 -10.97 5.29
N GLU A 296 -21.38 -10.46 6.12
CA GLU A 296 -21.46 -10.79 7.55
C GLU A 296 -21.82 -12.26 7.82
N ALA A 297 -22.57 -12.92 6.91
CA ALA A 297 -22.89 -14.34 7.03
C ALA A 297 -21.74 -15.27 6.66
N ALA A 298 -20.73 -14.79 5.92
CA ALA A 298 -19.58 -15.60 5.54
C ALA A 298 -18.68 -15.81 6.76
N GLN A 299 -18.50 -17.06 7.19
CA GLN A 299 -17.64 -17.36 8.32
C GLN A 299 -16.17 -17.02 7.99
N TRP A 300 -15.63 -16.09 8.77
CA TRP A 300 -14.22 -15.73 8.76
C TRP A 300 -13.33 -16.96 9.03
N PRO A 301 -12.43 -17.34 8.10
CA PRO A 301 -11.69 -18.60 8.18
C PRO A 301 -10.57 -18.59 9.23
N ILE A 302 -10.19 -17.41 9.75
CA ILE A 302 -9.17 -17.31 10.81
C ILE A 302 -9.84 -17.44 12.18
N LEU A 303 -10.06 -18.69 12.60
CA LEU A 303 -10.03 -19.03 14.02
C LEU A 303 -8.59 -19.50 14.32
N ALA A 304 -7.77 -18.63 14.91
CA ALA A 304 -6.44 -18.92 15.46
C ALA A 304 -5.20 -18.96 14.52
N VAL A 305 -4.96 -17.90 13.74
CA VAL A 305 -3.56 -17.46 13.54
C VAL A 305 -3.19 -16.76 14.84
N GLY A 306 -2.47 -17.45 15.72
CA GLY A 306 -1.93 -16.95 16.98
C GLY A 306 -2.75 -15.83 17.62
N ARG A 307 -3.80 -16.17 18.36
CA ARG A 307 -4.10 -15.39 19.57
C ARG A 307 -2.90 -15.57 20.50
N GLY A 308 -1.79 -14.91 20.19
CA GLY A 308 -0.94 -14.41 21.24
C GLY A 308 -1.89 -13.69 22.16
N ASP A 309 -1.86 -14.05 23.43
CA ASP A 309 -2.67 -13.43 24.46
C ASP A 309 -2.27 -11.95 24.53
N VAL A 310 -2.87 -11.12 23.68
CA VAL A 310 -2.90 -9.66 23.79
C VAL A 310 -4.07 -9.28 24.70
N SER A 311 -4.20 -9.98 25.83
CA SER A 311 -4.78 -9.39 27.03
C SER A 311 -3.84 -8.34 27.66
N GLY A 312 -2.62 -8.22 27.14
CA GLY A 312 -1.86 -6.97 27.16
C GLY A 312 -2.10 -6.24 25.85
N ASP A 313 -2.77 -5.09 25.93
CA ASP A 313 -2.83 -4.05 24.90
C ASP A 313 -1.58 -4.07 23.98
N PRO A 314 -1.68 -4.53 22.71
CA PRO A 314 -0.55 -4.54 21.79
C PRO A 314 -0.13 -3.13 21.36
N LEU A 315 -0.91 -2.12 21.73
CA LEU A 315 -0.58 -0.71 21.58
C LEU A 315 -0.02 -0.10 22.86
N GLY A 316 0.09 -0.86 23.97
CA GLY A 316 0.74 -0.42 25.21
C GLY A 316 0.45 1.03 25.57
N ASN A 317 -0.80 1.46 25.39
CA ASN A 317 -1.37 2.76 25.69
C ASN A 317 -2.73 2.85 25.02
N SER A 318 -3.59 3.67 25.61
CA SER A 318 -4.81 4.26 25.06
C SER A 318 -4.62 5.09 23.77
N ASP A 319 -3.63 4.75 22.93
CA ASP A 319 -3.22 5.49 21.74
C ASP A 319 -3.83 4.84 20.50
N SER A 320 -4.57 5.63 19.74
CA SER A 320 -5.35 5.16 18.60
C SER A 320 -4.49 4.54 17.47
N PRO A 321 -5.07 3.76 16.53
CA PRO A 321 -4.35 3.16 15.41
C PRO A 321 -3.67 4.21 14.51
N CYS A 322 -4.12 5.47 14.55
CA CYS A 322 -3.45 6.62 13.91
C CYS A 322 -2.66 7.54 14.87
N LEU A 323 -2.75 7.38 16.20
CA LEU A 323 -1.98 8.14 17.21
C LEU A 323 -0.79 7.37 17.80
N ALA A 324 -0.84 6.03 17.80
CA ALA A 324 0.33 5.19 17.96
C ALA A 324 1.42 5.61 16.95
N LEU A 325 1.04 6.23 15.82
CA LEU A 325 1.90 6.85 14.81
C LEU A 325 2.79 8.02 15.28
N GLY A 326 2.86 8.30 16.59
CA GLY A 326 3.83 9.16 17.23
C GLY A 326 3.47 10.65 17.15
N THR A 327 3.39 11.29 18.31
CA THR A 327 3.38 12.75 18.42
C THR A 327 4.82 13.27 18.36
N THR A 328 5.33 13.48 17.16
CA THR A 328 6.41 14.47 16.97
C THR A 328 5.83 15.62 16.17
N ASN A 329 5.68 16.76 16.84
CA ASN A 329 5.28 18.04 16.28
C ASN A 329 5.94 18.29 14.91
N GLY A 330 5.09 18.44 13.89
CA GLY A 330 5.49 18.69 12.50
C GLY A 330 4.31 18.43 11.59
N ASP A 331 3.25 19.23 11.72
CA ASP A 331 2.06 19.13 10.89
C ASP A 331 2.44 19.33 9.41
N CYS A 332 2.39 18.25 8.64
CA CYS A 332 2.65 18.22 7.21
C CYS A 332 1.36 18.64 6.46
N ASN A 333 1.37 19.82 5.83
CA ASN A 333 0.28 20.28 4.97
C ASN A 333 0.56 19.91 3.51
N ILE A 334 -0.38 19.26 2.83
CA ILE A 334 -0.40 19.19 1.35
C ILE A 334 -1.48 20.14 0.83
N VAL A 335 -1.08 20.94 -0.17
CA VAL A 335 -1.96 21.76 -1.00
C VAL A 335 -2.59 20.83 -2.03
N THR A 336 -3.91 20.69 -2.01
CA THR A 336 -4.64 19.98 -3.07
C THR A 336 -4.56 20.79 -4.36
N ALA A 337 -4.02 20.21 -5.43
CA ALA A 337 -4.26 20.72 -6.77
C ALA A 337 -5.72 20.43 -7.14
N GLY A 338 -6.46 21.47 -7.55
CA GLY A 338 -7.84 21.37 -8.00
C GLY A 338 -7.98 21.05 -9.49
#